data_AF-A0A6P1BZ33-F1
#
_entry.id   AF-A0A6P1BZ33-F1
#
_cell.length_a   1.000
_cell.length_b   1.000
_cell.length_c   1.000
_cell.angle_alpha   90.00
_cell.angle_beta   90.00
_cell.angle_gamma   90.00
#
_symmetry.space_group_name_H-M   'P 1'
#
loop_
_entity.id
_entity.type
_entity.pdbx_description
1 polymer ?
#
loop_
_entity_poly.entity_id
_entity_poly.type
_entity_poly.pdbx_seq_one_letter_code
_entity_poly.pdbx_strand_id
1 'polypeptide(L)' 'NITPDPQTGIGTWTSDQFYQMMHSGRFPDGGLVYPAMPFASYSKVTREDSDAIYAYLRTVTPVKQLNK' A
#
# COMPACT_ATOMS: atom_id res chain seq x y z
N ASN A 1 -7.93 2.26 2.43
CA ASN A 1 -7.48 3.63 2.19
C ASN A 1 -5.99 3.56 1.87
N ILE A 2 -5.61 3.95 0.65
CA ILE A 2 -4.23 3.89 0.14
C ILE A 2 -3.69 5.28 -0.20
N THR A 3 -4.37 6.34 0.25
CA THR A 3 -3.91 7.72 0.05
C THR A 3 -2.76 8.04 1.01
N PRO A 4 -1.98 9.11 0.79
CA PRO A 4 -0.82 9.44 1.64
C PRO A 4 -1.21 10.07 3.00
N ASP A 5 -2.45 9.85 3.47
CA ASP A 5 -2.88 10.27 4.80
C ASP A 5 -2.08 9.54 5.89
N PRO A 6 -1.47 10.25 6.86
CA PRO A 6 -0.61 9.64 7.86
C PRO A 6 -1.34 8.90 8.98
N GLN A 7 -2.66 9.10 9.14
CA GLN A 7 -3.43 8.50 10.23
C GLN A 7 -4.23 7.28 9.79
N THR A 8 -4.73 7.29 8.56
CA THR A 8 -5.69 6.29 8.05
C THR A 8 -5.29 5.71 6.70
N GLY A 9 -4.23 6.22 6.07
CA GLY A 9 -3.70 5.77 4.79
C GLY A 9 -2.26 5.25 4.89
N ILE A 10 -1.54 5.30 3.77
CA ILE A 10 -0.15 4.83 3.66
C ILE A 10 0.87 5.97 3.89
N GLY A 11 0.44 7.05 4.55
CA GLY A 11 1.23 8.27 4.71
C GLY A 11 2.56 8.08 5.41
N THR A 12 2.63 7.12 6.34
CA THR A 12 3.80 6.78 7.16
C THR A 12 4.64 5.64 6.60
N TRP A 13 4.21 5.04 5.49
CA TRP A 13 4.89 3.88 4.93
C TRP A 13 6.08 4.29 4.08
N THR A 14 7.11 3.46 4.12
CA THR A 14 8.23 3.50 3.18
C THR A 14 7.89 2.78 1.88
N SER A 15 8.64 3.05 0.81
CA SER A 15 8.52 2.30 -0.46
C SER A 15 8.77 0.80 -0.27
N ASP A 16 9.74 0.44 0.59
CA ASP A 16 10.02 -0.97 0.92
C ASP A 16 8.82 -1.65 1.60
N GLN A 17 8.17 -0.98 2.55
CA GLN A 17 6.97 -1.49 3.20
C GLN A 17 5.81 -1.66 2.21
N PHE A 18 5.66 -0.73 1.27
CA PHE A 18 4.67 -0.84 0.20
C PHE A 18 4.95 -2.04 -0.71
N TYR A 19 6.21 -2.20 -1.14
CA TYR A 19 6.64 -3.35 -1.94
C TYR A 19 6.37 -4.68 -1.23
N GLN A 20 6.72 -4.78 0.06
CA GLN A 20 6.47 -5.99 0.85
C GLN A 20 4.99 -6.29 0.99
N MET A 21 4.14 -5.27 1.17
CA MET A 21 2.69 -5.45 1.21
C MET A 21 2.14 -6.00 -0.11
N MET A 22 2.62 -5.51 -1.26
CA MET A 22 2.22 -6.00 -2.59
C MET A 22 2.55 -7.48 -2.80
N HIS A 23 3.64 -7.97 -2.20
CA HIS A 23 4.11 -9.36 -2.35
C HIS A 23 3.58 -10.31 -1.28
N SER A 24 3.39 -9.83 -0.05
CA SER A 24 3.00 -10.64 1.10
C SER A 24 1.52 -10.54 1.44
N GLY A 25 0.80 -9.54 0.93
CA GLY A 25 -0.59 -9.27 1.27
C GLY A 25 -0.80 -8.84 2.72
N ARG A 26 0.24 -8.28 3.37
CA ARG A 26 0.21 -7.86 4.78
C ARG A 26 0.51 -6.38 4.91
N PHE A 27 -0.28 -5.70 5.73
CA PHE A 27 -0.01 -4.33 6.14
C PHE A 27 1.25 -4.29 7.04
N PRO A 28 2.00 -3.17 7.07
CA PRO A 28 3.16 -3.01 7.94
C PRO A 28 2.84 -3.10 9.44
N ASP A 29 1.59 -2.81 9.82
CA ASP A 29 1.07 -2.96 11.19
C ASP A 29 0.64 -4.40 11.52
N GLY A 30 0.80 -5.34 10.59
CA GLY A 30 0.44 -6.74 10.75
C GLY A 30 -1.01 -7.07 10.40
N GLY A 31 -1.82 -6.09 10.00
CA GLY A 31 -3.17 -6.32 9.49
C GLY A 31 -3.14 -7.17 8.21
N LEU A 32 -4.10 -8.08 8.05
CA LEU A 32 -4.28 -8.79 6.79
C LEU A 32 -4.98 -7.86 5.78
N VAL A 33 -4.43 -7.77 4.56
CA VAL A 33 -5.09 -7.10 3.43
C VAL A 33 -6.21 -8.01 2.85
N TYR A 34 -6.36 -9.22 3.39
CA TYR A 34 -7.36 -10.20 2.99
C TYR A 34 -8.74 -9.87 3.58
N PRO A 35 -9.86 -10.02 2.84
CA PRO A 35 -9.99 -10.56 1.47
C PRO A 35 -9.91 -9.51 0.35
N ALA A 36 -9.57 -8.26 0.66
CA ALA A 36 -9.74 -7.13 -0.27
C ALA A 36 -8.69 -7.02 -1.39
N MET A 37 -7.58 -7.75 -1.32
CA MET A 37 -6.53 -7.70 -2.35
C MET A 37 -6.09 -9.10 -2.82
N PRO A 38 -6.22 -9.43 -4.12
CA PRO A 38 -5.65 -10.66 -4.69
C PRO A 38 -4.13 -10.51 -4.85
N PHE A 39 -3.37 -10.62 -3.76
CA PHE A 39 -1.90 -10.46 -3.76
C PHE A 39 -1.20 -11.40 -4.77
N ALA A 40 -1.79 -12.57 -5.06
CA ALA A 40 -1.28 -13.50 -6.08
C ALA A 40 -1.17 -12.88 -7.49
N SER A 41 -1.98 -11.88 -7.80
CA SER A 41 -1.91 -11.13 -9.06
C SER A 41 -0.85 -10.01 -9.02
N TYR A 42 -0.46 -9.56 -7.83
CA TYR A 42 0.45 -8.43 -7.61
C TYR A 42 1.87 -8.85 -7.19
N SER A 43 2.08 -10.12 -6.84
CA SER A 43 3.39 -10.69 -6.49
C SER A 43 4.42 -10.67 -7.63
N LYS A 44 3.99 -10.31 -8.85
CA LYS A 44 4.84 -10.15 -10.04
C LYS A 44 5.21 -8.70 -10.34
N VAL A 45 4.69 -7.74 -9.58
CA VAL A 45 5.02 -6.32 -9.74
C VAL A 45 6.52 -6.15 -9.45
N THR A 46 7.25 -5.61 -10.42
CA THR A 46 8.68 -5.36 -10.27
C THR A 46 8.93 -4.33 -9.18
N ARG A 47 10.18 -4.25 -8.69
CA ARG A 47 10.54 -3.24 -7.70
C ARG A 47 10.34 -1.83 -8.27
N GLU A 48 10.74 -1.64 -9.51
CA GLU A 48 10.66 -0.39 -10.25
C GLU A 48 9.20 0.07 -10.40
N ASP A 49 8.31 -0.84 -10.82
CA ASP A 49 6.88 -0.53 -10.96
C ASP A 49 6.22 -0.24 -9.61
N SER A 50 6.58 -1.00 -8.56
CA SER A 50 6.10 -0.76 -7.20
C SER A 50 6.48 0.64 -6.71
N ASP A 51 7.73 1.04 -6.93
CA ASP A 51 8.21 2.37 -6.53
C ASP A 51 7.54 3.48 -7.35
N ALA A 52 7.29 3.25 -8.64
CA ALA A 52 6.54 4.18 -9.49
C ALA A 52 5.08 4.35 -9.03
N ILE A 53 4.40 3.24 -8.71
CA ILE A 53 3.03 3.26 -8.16
C ILE A 53 3.02 3.98 -6.82
N TYR A 54 3.96 3.66 -5.92
CA TYR A 54 4.08 4.33 -4.63
C TYR A 54 4.27 5.83 -4.81
N ALA A 55 5.20 6.25 -5.68
CA ALA A 55 5.45 7.66 -5.97
C ALA A 55 4.20 8.37 -6.50
N TYR A 56 3.44 7.73 -7.40
CA TYR A 56 2.16 8.27 -7.87
C TYR A 56 1.16 8.42 -6.71
N LEU A 57 1.00 7.41 -5.86
CA LEU A 57 0.09 7.47 -4.71
C LEU A 57 0.47 8.59 -3.72
N ARG A 58 1.75 8.95 -3.62
CA ARG A 58 2.21 10.11 -2.83
C ARG A 58 1.72 11.45 -3.36
N THR A 59 1.33 11.55 -4.63
CA THR A 59 0.79 12.77 -5.24
C THR A 59 -0.73 12.92 -5.11
N VAL A 60 -1.43 11.84 -4.74
CA VAL A 60 -2.88 11.85 -4.60
C VAL A 60 -3.30 12.64 -3.36
N THR A 61 -4.41 13.36 -3.44
CA THR A 61 -4.99 14.08 -2.30
C THR A 61 -5.22 13.13 -1.12
N PRO A 62 -4.71 13.43 0.08
CA PRO A 62 -4.96 12.64 1.27
C PRO A 62 -6.46 12.57 1.58
N VAL A 63 -6.95 11.36 1.88
CA VAL A 63 -8.31 11.13 2.35
C VAL A 63 -8.24 10.54 3.74
N LYS A 64 -8.90 11.18 4.71
CA LYS A 64 -8.98 10.67 6.08
C LYS A 64 -10.21 9.78 6.24
N GLN A 65 -10.03 8.48 6.02
CA GLN A 65 -11.09 7.49 6.12
C GLN A 65 -10.56 6.18 6.69
N LEU A 66 -11.13 5.74 7.82
CA LEU A 66 -10.81 4.45 8.43
C LEU A 66 -11.30 3.30 7.54
N ASN A 67 -10.48 2.26 7.38
CA ASN A 67 -10.93 1.01 6.76
C ASN A 67 -11.91 0.32 7.73
N LYS A 68 -13.09 -0.08 7.23
CA LYS A 68 -14.10 -0.82 8.00
C LYS A 68 -13.98 -2.31 7.72
#